data_AF-A0A7V4JLQ7-F1
#
_entry.id   AF-A0A7V4JLQ7-F1
#
_cell.length_a   1.000
_cell.length_b   1.000
_cell.length_c   1.000
_cell.angle_alpha   90.00
_cell.angle_beta   90.00
_cell.angle_gamma   90.00
#
_symmetry.space_group_name_H-M   'P 1'
#
loop_
_entity.id
_entity.type
_entity.pdbx_description
1 polymer ?
#
loop_
_entity_poly.entity_id
_entity_poly.type
_entity_poly.pdbx_seq_one_letter_code
_entity_poly.pdbx_strand_id
1 'polypeptide(L)'
;MIDIEKTLAENIQEAIKVLYQQEVEPALTKVQKTNKEFTGDYTYVVFPILKRCKKSPDQAAKEIGNYLLEHFPFIEKYEVVKGYLNLSLKSSFWIELLHSLSQDSSYGHQAVLPDAPVVMVEYSSPNTNKPLHLGHIRNNLLGYAISKILEATGHQVIKANLINDRGIHICKSMLAWKKWGKGATPESTGIKGDHLVGDYYVLFEKEYRQQVAALMKEGMTEEEAERNAPLIKEAQAMLVRWEQGDKETHDLWKMMNGWVYKGFDATYQQLGVSFDKIYYESDTYLLGKELVMKGLEKGIFYRKEDDSIWADLTADGLDHKLLLRSDGTSVYITQDIGTAHLRFNEYPLDKLIYVVGNEQNYHFQVLSLLLKKLEFPWADRLVHLSYGMVELPEGKMKSREGTVVDADDLMEEMIQTARQMGGELGKLEGFSEEEK
;
A
#
# COMPACT_ATOMS: atom_id res chain seq x y z
N MET A 1 -23.96 10.58 13.29
CA MET A 1 -23.00 10.35 14.39
C MET A 1 -22.83 11.64 15.18
N ILE A 2 -22.90 11.60 16.51
CA ILE A 2 -22.60 12.78 17.35
C ILE A 2 -21.09 12.93 17.38
N ASP A 3 -20.57 13.86 16.60
CA ASP A 3 -19.19 14.32 16.71
C ASP A 3 -19.14 15.35 17.83
N ILE A 4 -18.56 14.95 18.97
CA ILE A 4 -18.51 15.76 20.20
C ILE A 4 -17.73 17.05 19.94
N GLU A 5 -16.60 16.97 19.23
CA GLU A 5 -15.75 18.12 18.96
C GLU A 5 -16.48 19.12 18.06
N LYS A 6 -17.16 18.62 17.01
CA LYS A 6 -17.99 19.44 16.14
C LYS A 6 -19.14 20.11 16.89
N THR A 7 -19.84 19.35 17.74
CA THR A 7 -20.99 19.85 18.52
C THR A 7 -20.54 20.95 19.48
N LEU A 8 -19.42 20.76 20.19
CA LEU A 8 -18.85 21.78 21.06
C LEU A 8 -18.40 23.01 20.26
N ALA A 9 -17.79 22.83 19.10
CA ALA A 9 -17.36 23.94 18.25
C ALA A 9 -18.54 24.78 17.73
N GLU A 10 -19.66 24.15 17.37
CA GLU A 10 -20.91 24.81 16.96
C GLU A 10 -21.53 25.58 18.14
N ASN A 11 -21.58 24.98 19.33
CA ASN A 11 -22.09 25.64 20.54
C ASN A 11 -21.24 26.84 20.96
N ILE A 12 -19.91 26.75 20.81
CA ILE A 12 -18.99 27.87 21.04
C ILE A 12 -19.22 28.98 20.00
N GLN A 13 -19.42 28.62 18.74
CA GLN A 13 -19.73 29.57 17.67
C GLN A 13 -21.03 30.33 17.96
N GLU A 14 -22.06 29.62 18.43
CA GLU A 14 -23.32 30.22 18.89
C GLU A 14 -23.10 31.17 20.07
N ALA A 15 -22.36 30.74 21.09
CA ALA A 15 -22.03 31.58 22.25
C ALA A 15 -21.35 32.88 21.84
N ILE A 16 -20.37 32.81 20.93
CA ILE A 16 -19.66 33.99 20.42
C ILE A 16 -20.61 34.92 19.66
N LYS A 17 -21.49 34.36 18.83
CA LYS A 17 -22.49 35.12 18.07
C LYS A 17 -23.44 35.87 19.00
N VAL A 18 -23.95 35.21 20.03
CA VAL A 18 -24.90 35.82 20.97
C VAL A 18 -24.23 36.85 21.87
N LEU A 19 -23.10 36.51 22.49
CA LEU A 19 -22.41 37.37 23.46
C LEU A 19 -21.75 38.60 22.81
N TYR A 20 -21.20 38.44 21.61
CA TYR A 20 -20.37 39.48 20.98
C TYR A 20 -20.94 40.04 19.68
N GLN A 21 -22.04 39.48 19.16
CA GLN A 21 -22.60 39.87 17.86
C GLN A 21 -21.57 39.74 16.73
N GLN A 22 -20.79 38.66 16.77
CA GLN A 22 -19.73 38.35 15.81
C GLN A 22 -19.91 36.95 15.27
N GLU A 23 -19.90 36.81 13.94
CA GLU A 23 -19.77 35.50 13.32
C GLU A 23 -18.28 35.15 13.15
N VAL A 24 -17.94 33.89 13.43
CA VAL A 24 -16.57 33.38 13.36
C VAL A 24 -16.52 32.14 12.49
N GLU A 25 -15.40 31.91 11.81
CA GLU A 25 -15.24 30.70 11.00
C GLU A 25 -15.13 29.45 11.91
N PRO A 26 -15.65 28.28 11.48
CA PRO A 26 -15.56 27.04 12.25
C PRO A 26 -14.13 26.65 12.66
N ALA A 27 -13.12 27.07 11.89
CA ALA A 27 -11.72 26.83 12.23
C ALA A 27 -11.28 27.49 13.55
N LEU A 28 -11.99 28.52 14.02
CA LEU A 28 -11.65 29.32 15.21
C LEU A 28 -12.38 28.89 16.47
N THR A 29 -13.31 27.93 16.36
CA THR A 29 -14.07 27.36 17.47
C THR A 29 -13.73 25.90 17.74
N LYS A 30 -12.70 25.37 17.07
CA LYS A 30 -12.20 24.03 17.30
C LYS A 30 -11.80 23.83 18.76
N VAL A 31 -12.19 22.69 19.29
CA VAL A 31 -11.76 22.19 20.59
C VAL A 31 -10.70 21.12 20.42
N GLN A 32 -9.99 20.82 21.48
CA GLN A 32 -9.04 19.71 21.57
C GLN A 32 -9.26 18.96 22.87
N LYS A 33 -8.77 17.72 22.98
CA LYS A 33 -8.79 17.01 24.26
C LYS A 33 -8.01 17.80 25.32
N THR A 34 -8.56 17.88 26.52
CA THR A 34 -7.89 18.53 27.64
C THR A 34 -6.60 17.77 27.98
N ASN A 35 -5.51 18.47 28.24
CA ASN A 35 -4.27 17.84 28.70
C ASN A 35 -4.52 17.16 30.06
N LYS A 36 -3.91 15.98 30.27
CA LYS A 36 -4.10 15.16 31.48
C LYS A 36 -3.79 15.88 32.81
N GLU A 37 -3.05 16.98 32.75
CA GLU A 37 -2.66 17.81 33.90
C GLU A 37 -3.76 18.77 34.36
N PHE A 38 -4.79 18.99 33.54
CA PHE A 38 -5.92 19.87 33.85
C PHE A 38 -7.23 19.08 33.95
N THR A 39 -8.20 19.65 34.66
CA THR A 39 -9.55 19.07 34.76
C THR A 39 -10.38 19.47 33.54
N GLY A 40 -11.02 18.49 32.89
CA GLY A 40 -11.86 18.71 31.73
C GLY A 40 -11.75 17.56 30.72
N ASP A 41 -12.72 17.45 29.84
CA ASP A 41 -12.72 16.51 28.72
C ASP A 41 -12.18 17.19 27.45
N TYR A 42 -12.65 18.42 27.19
CA TYR A 42 -12.26 19.21 26.03
C TYR A 42 -11.87 20.65 26.41
N THR A 43 -10.89 21.20 25.71
CA THR A 43 -10.42 22.57 25.88
C THR A 43 -10.70 23.40 24.64
N TYR A 44 -11.30 24.58 24.84
CA TYR A 44 -11.34 25.64 23.85
C TYR A 44 -10.25 26.70 24.13
N VAL A 45 -9.50 27.06 23.09
CA VAL A 45 -8.44 28.08 23.17
C VAL A 45 -9.00 29.41 22.67
N VAL A 46 -9.21 30.38 23.56
CA VAL A 46 -9.93 31.62 23.18
C VAL A 46 -9.08 32.67 22.45
N PHE A 47 -7.75 32.50 22.41
CA PHE A 47 -6.84 33.51 21.83
C PHE A 47 -7.18 33.95 20.39
N PRO A 48 -7.58 33.06 19.47
CA PRO A 48 -7.86 33.45 18.08
C PRO A 48 -9.04 34.43 17.92
N ILE A 49 -9.95 34.50 18.91
CA ILE A 49 -11.16 35.34 18.82
C ILE A 49 -11.06 36.66 19.59
N LEU A 50 -10.01 36.89 20.39
CA LEU A 50 -9.95 38.03 21.32
C LEU A 50 -10.09 39.40 20.64
N LYS A 51 -9.58 39.54 19.41
CA LYS A 51 -9.74 40.78 18.62
C LYS A 51 -11.20 41.08 18.30
N ARG A 52 -12.03 40.04 18.14
CA ARG A 52 -13.47 40.17 17.85
C ARG A 52 -14.26 40.46 19.13
N CYS A 53 -13.90 39.81 20.24
CA CYS A 53 -14.59 39.97 21.52
C CYS A 53 -14.21 41.26 22.27
N LYS A 54 -13.00 41.81 22.02
CA LYS A 54 -12.43 42.97 22.73
C LYS A 54 -12.40 42.78 24.25
N LYS A 55 -12.10 41.56 24.70
CA LYS A 55 -11.98 41.16 26.11
C LYS A 55 -10.60 40.59 26.40
N SER A 56 -10.24 40.53 27.69
CA SER A 56 -9.08 39.73 28.11
C SER A 56 -9.34 38.23 27.90
N PRO A 57 -8.30 37.40 27.74
CA PRO A 57 -8.46 35.96 27.53
C PRO A 57 -9.35 35.29 28.58
N ASP A 58 -9.08 35.53 29.87
CA ASP A 58 -9.84 34.91 30.96
C ASP A 58 -11.27 35.41 31.03
N GLN A 59 -11.52 36.68 30.69
CA GLN A 59 -12.87 37.21 30.66
C GLN A 59 -13.69 36.59 29.52
N ALA A 60 -13.13 36.51 28.31
CA ALA A 60 -13.80 35.86 27.18
C ALA A 60 -14.09 34.38 27.48
N ALA A 61 -13.11 33.65 28.02
CA ALA A 61 -13.28 32.25 28.38
C ALA A 61 -14.38 32.04 29.44
N LYS A 62 -14.46 32.91 30.46
CA LYS A 62 -15.52 32.84 31.48
C LYS A 62 -16.90 33.20 30.90
N GLU A 63 -17.00 34.25 30.09
CA GLU A 63 -18.26 34.65 29.45
C GLU A 63 -18.80 33.52 28.55
N ILE A 64 -17.94 32.92 27.72
CA ILE A 64 -18.29 31.77 26.88
C ILE A 64 -18.63 30.55 27.75
N GLY A 65 -17.79 30.22 28.74
CA GLY A 65 -18.02 29.07 29.63
C GLY A 65 -19.33 29.16 30.40
N ASN A 66 -19.69 30.34 30.91
CA ASN A 66 -20.97 30.60 31.56
C ASN A 66 -22.15 30.38 30.61
N TYR A 67 -22.08 30.95 29.40
CA TYR A 67 -23.10 30.73 28.38
C TYR A 67 -23.25 29.23 28.07
N LEU A 68 -22.14 28.52 27.89
CA LEU A 68 -22.18 27.10 27.58
C LEU A 68 -22.84 26.28 28.71
N LEU A 69 -22.50 26.59 29.95
CA LEU A 69 -23.06 25.92 31.13
C LEU A 69 -24.56 26.19 31.31
N GLU A 70 -25.03 27.40 30.98
CA GLU A 70 -26.44 27.80 31.09
C GLU A 70 -27.31 27.22 29.97
N HIS A 71 -26.79 27.19 28.74
CA HIS A 71 -27.58 26.85 27.56
C HIS A 71 -27.47 25.39 27.11
N PHE A 72 -26.41 24.67 27.49
CA PHE A 72 -26.18 23.30 27.06
C PHE A 72 -26.13 22.33 28.26
N PRO A 73 -27.25 21.66 28.58
CA PRO A 73 -27.39 20.86 29.81
C PRO A 73 -26.41 19.70 29.98
N PHE A 74 -25.74 19.28 28.89
CA PHE A 74 -24.74 18.21 28.92
C PHE A 74 -23.37 18.68 29.43
N ILE A 75 -23.14 19.98 29.53
CA ILE A 75 -21.96 20.56 30.20
C ILE A 75 -22.17 20.46 31.72
N GLU A 76 -21.21 19.88 32.44
CA GLU A 76 -21.24 19.76 33.90
C GLU A 76 -20.65 20.99 34.58
N LYS A 77 -19.47 21.39 34.13
CA LYS A 77 -18.70 22.52 34.67
C LYS A 77 -17.64 22.94 33.67
N TYR A 78 -17.01 24.08 33.93
CA TYR A 78 -15.82 24.52 33.21
C TYR A 78 -14.77 25.09 34.15
N GLU A 79 -13.52 25.10 33.71
CA GLU A 79 -12.39 25.76 34.37
C GLU A 79 -11.68 26.67 33.36
N VAL A 80 -11.20 27.82 33.81
CA VAL A 80 -10.41 28.75 32.99
C VAL A 80 -9.00 28.83 33.53
N VAL A 81 -8.03 28.44 32.70
CA VAL A 81 -6.61 28.54 33.01
C VAL A 81 -5.96 29.40 31.93
N LYS A 82 -5.67 30.69 32.22
CA LYS A 82 -4.93 31.59 31.30
C LYS A 82 -5.47 31.59 29.86
N GLY A 83 -6.77 31.77 29.66
CA GLY A 83 -7.42 31.79 28.34
C GLY A 83 -7.66 30.40 27.70
N TYR A 84 -7.45 29.32 28.45
CA TYR A 84 -7.89 27.98 28.08
C TYR A 84 -9.18 27.67 28.83
N LEU A 85 -10.28 27.48 28.10
CA LEU A 85 -11.58 27.10 28.63
C LEU A 85 -11.69 25.57 28.60
N ASN A 86 -11.47 24.92 29.75
CA ASN A 86 -11.61 23.48 29.90
C ASN A 86 -13.04 23.14 30.28
N LEU A 87 -13.68 22.24 29.55
CA LEU A 87 -15.08 21.85 29.69
C LEU A 87 -15.15 20.40 30.18
N SER A 88 -15.91 20.16 31.24
CA SER A 88 -16.30 18.81 31.68
C SER A 88 -17.73 18.52 31.24
N LEU A 89 -17.96 17.36 30.64
CA LEU A 89 -19.27 16.87 30.23
C LEU A 89 -19.84 15.95 31.32
N LYS A 90 -21.16 15.97 31.51
CA LYS A 90 -21.82 15.14 32.53
C LYS A 90 -21.65 13.65 32.21
N SER A 91 -21.52 12.82 33.25
CA SER A 91 -21.55 11.35 33.09
C SER A 91 -22.79 10.84 32.35
N SER A 92 -23.95 11.49 32.51
CA SER A 92 -25.17 11.13 31.79
C SER A 92 -25.02 11.28 30.28
N PHE A 93 -24.30 12.31 29.80
CA PHE A 93 -24.02 12.49 28.38
C PHE A 93 -23.20 11.31 27.81
N TRP A 94 -22.17 10.87 28.53
CA TRP A 94 -21.36 9.73 28.13
C TRP A 94 -22.14 8.42 28.11
N ILE A 95 -23.00 8.19 29.11
CA ILE A 95 -23.86 7.00 29.18
C ILE A 95 -24.87 7.00 28.03
N GLU A 96 -25.52 8.14 27.78
CA GLU A 96 -26.46 8.30 26.66
C GLU A 96 -25.77 8.13 25.31
N LEU A 97 -24.57 8.68 25.15
CA LEU A 97 -23.76 8.46 23.96
C LEU A 97 -23.47 6.97 23.77
N LEU A 98 -22.90 6.28 24.78
CA LEU A 98 -22.61 4.85 24.69
C LEU A 98 -23.86 4.02 24.41
N HIS A 99 -24.99 4.36 25.00
CA HIS A 99 -26.26 3.71 24.71
C HIS A 99 -26.68 3.96 23.25
N SER A 100 -26.58 5.18 22.74
CA SER A 100 -26.88 5.47 21.34
C SER A 100 -25.98 4.71 20.37
N LEU A 101 -24.68 4.58 20.71
CA LEU A 101 -23.72 3.83 19.90
C LEU A 101 -23.98 2.33 19.93
N SER A 102 -24.41 1.77 21.07
CA SER A 102 -24.73 0.34 21.17
C SER A 102 -25.99 -0.04 20.39
N GLN A 103 -26.87 0.91 20.11
CA GLN A 103 -28.04 0.70 19.24
C GLN A 103 -27.69 0.86 17.75
N ASP A 104 -26.54 1.44 17.42
CA ASP A 104 -26.09 1.65 16.04
C ASP A 104 -25.08 0.58 15.63
N SER A 105 -25.57 -0.48 14.98
CA SER A 105 -24.72 -1.54 14.44
C SER A 105 -23.76 -1.06 13.34
N SER A 106 -23.98 0.15 12.80
CA SER A 106 -23.11 0.79 11.81
C SER A 106 -22.15 1.82 12.41
N TYR A 107 -22.03 1.89 13.74
CA TYR A 107 -21.11 2.84 14.37
C TYR A 107 -19.69 2.72 13.80
N GLY A 108 -19.07 3.87 13.55
CA GLY A 108 -17.75 3.97 12.92
C GLY A 108 -17.76 3.75 11.40
N HIS A 109 -18.92 3.51 10.79
CA HIS A 109 -19.07 3.26 9.36
C HIS A 109 -20.01 4.29 8.71
N GLN A 110 -19.67 4.72 7.50
CA GLN A 110 -20.54 5.50 6.63
C GLN A 110 -21.01 4.60 5.49
N ALA A 111 -22.29 4.67 5.16
CA ALA A 111 -22.83 3.95 4.02
C ALA A 111 -22.18 4.46 2.73
N VAL A 112 -21.78 3.54 1.86
CA VAL A 112 -21.26 3.86 0.53
C VAL A 112 -22.44 4.30 -0.35
N LEU A 113 -22.44 5.57 -0.75
CA LEU A 113 -23.49 6.14 -1.59
C LEU A 113 -23.25 5.83 -3.08
N PRO A 114 -24.28 5.88 -3.95
CA PRO A 114 -24.12 5.62 -5.38
C PRO A 114 -23.11 6.54 -6.09
N ASP A 115 -22.96 7.78 -5.61
CA ASP A 115 -22.03 8.80 -6.10
C ASP A 115 -20.74 8.88 -5.26
N ALA A 116 -20.50 7.91 -4.38
CA ALA A 116 -19.30 7.86 -3.56
C ALA A 116 -18.03 7.80 -4.42
N PRO A 117 -16.95 8.49 -4.02
CA PRO A 117 -15.69 8.45 -4.75
C PRO A 117 -15.14 7.03 -4.86
N VAL A 118 -14.63 6.69 -6.05
CA VAL A 118 -14.04 5.37 -6.32
C VAL A 118 -12.54 5.41 -6.10
N VAL A 119 -12.05 4.59 -5.19
CA VAL A 119 -10.63 4.51 -4.82
C VAL A 119 -10.10 3.11 -5.09
N MET A 120 -9.08 3.00 -5.94
CA MET A 120 -8.34 1.76 -6.10
C MET A 120 -7.13 1.77 -5.16
N VAL A 121 -6.92 0.68 -4.43
CA VAL A 121 -5.75 0.47 -3.57
C VAL A 121 -4.98 -0.73 -4.09
N GLU A 122 -3.80 -0.49 -4.64
CA GLU A 122 -2.88 -1.54 -5.07
C GLU A 122 -1.95 -1.94 -3.93
N TYR A 123 -1.90 -3.24 -3.64
CA TYR A 123 -0.95 -3.83 -2.71
C TYR A 123 -0.59 -5.28 -3.10
N SER A 124 0.32 -5.85 -2.34
CA SER A 124 1.05 -7.10 -2.51
C SER A 124 2.10 -7.09 -3.61
N SER A 125 1.64 -6.91 -4.86
CA SER A 125 2.41 -6.88 -6.10
C SER A 125 3.63 -7.83 -6.13
N PRO A 126 3.43 -9.16 -5.93
CA PRO A 126 4.52 -10.11 -5.79
C PRO A 126 5.14 -10.51 -7.13
N ASN A 127 6.33 -11.09 -7.07
CA ASN A 127 6.97 -11.72 -8.23
C ASN A 127 6.77 -13.22 -8.18
N THR A 128 6.49 -13.86 -9.32
CA THR A 128 6.14 -15.30 -9.33
C THR A 128 7.33 -16.25 -9.24
N ASN A 129 8.55 -15.76 -9.04
CA ASN A 129 9.75 -16.60 -8.94
C ASN A 129 10.10 -17.00 -7.48
N LYS A 130 9.28 -16.59 -6.49
CA LYS A 130 9.54 -16.82 -5.06
C LYS A 130 8.23 -16.80 -4.25
N PRO A 131 8.18 -17.50 -3.10
CA PRO A 131 7.05 -17.40 -2.17
C PRO A 131 6.95 -16.01 -1.53
N LEU A 132 5.80 -15.73 -0.91
CA LEU A 132 5.59 -14.52 -0.12
C LEU A 132 6.44 -14.56 1.15
N HIS A 133 6.77 -13.39 1.68
CA HIS A 133 7.68 -13.26 2.83
C HIS A 133 7.21 -12.13 3.74
N LEU A 134 7.83 -11.96 4.91
CA LEU A 134 7.47 -10.93 5.89
C LEU A 134 7.29 -9.52 5.30
N GLY A 135 8.16 -9.11 4.36
CA GLY A 135 7.99 -7.85 3.63
C GLY A 135 6.64 -7.73 2.88
N HIS A 136 6.15 -8.81 2.29
CA HIS A 136 4.83 -8.86 1.64
C HIS A 136 3.69 -8.85 2.67
N ILE A 137 3.84 -9.52 3.82
CA ILE A 137 2.82 -9.48 4.89
C ILE A 137 2.57 -8.02 5.33
N ARG A 138 3.63 -7.25 5.59
CA ARG A 138 3.49 -5.83 5.94
C ARG A 138 2.72 -5.07 4.87
N ASN A 139 3.10 -5.25 3.61
CA ASN A 139 2.46 -4.57 2.49
C ASN A 139 0.97 -4.94 2.40
N ASN A 140 0.65 -6.24 2.47
CA ASN A 140 -0.71 -6.76 2.40
C ASN A 140 -1.58 -6.21 3.52
N LEU A 141 -1.11 -6.24 4.77
CA LEU A 141 -1.86 -5.76 5.92
C LEU A 141 -2.08 -4.24 5.86
N LEU A 142 -1.08 -3.46 5.43
CA LEU A 142 -1.23 -2.02 5.23
C LEU A 142 -2.26 -1.70 4.14
N GLY A 143 -2.16 -2.34 2.98
CA GLY A 143 -3.09 -2.12 1.87
C GLY A 143 -4.51 -2.53 2.21
N TYR A 144 -4.67 -3.68 2.87
CA TYR A 144 -5.98 -4.15 3.31
C TYR A 144 -6.58 -3.25 4.39
N ALA A 145 -5.81 -2.84 5.40
CA ALA A 145 -6.29 -1.95 6.46
C ALA A 145 -6.74 -0.59 5.90
N ILE A 146 -5.98 0.01 4.99
CA ILE A 146 -6.37 1.27 4.33
C ILE A 146 -7.63 1.09 3.50
N SER A 147 -7.75 -0.03 2.79
CA SER A 147 -8.96 -0.36 2.03
C SER A 147 -10.18 -0.44 2.97
N LYS A 148 -10.05 -1.09 4.13
CA LYS A 148 -11.13 -1.16 5.13
C LYS A 148 -11.48 0.17 5.77
N ILE A 149 -10.50 1.04 6.03
CA ILE A 149 -10.76 2.39 6.54
C ILE A 149 -11.49 3.24 5.48
N LEU A 150 -11.11 3.12 4.21
CA LEU A 150 -11.78 3.83 3.12
C LEU A 150 -13.23 3.34 2.91
N GLU A 151 -13.45 2.02 2.93
CA GLU A 151 -14.79 1.41 2.90
C GLU A 151 -15.64 1.92 4.09
N ALA A 152 -15.09 1.90 5.31
CA ALA A 152 -15.78 2.39 6.51
C ALA A 152 -16.06 3.90 6.47
N THR A 153 -15.34 4.68 5.66
CA THR A 153 -15.57 6.12 5.49
C THR A 153 -16.40 6.45 4.25
N GLY A 154 -17.11 5.45 3.69
CA GLY A 154 -18.12 5.66 2.65
C GLY A 154 -17.57 5.71 1.21
N HIS A 155 -16.33 5.28 0.98
CA HIS A 155 -15.76 5.19 -0.38
C HIS A 155 -16.11 3.87 -1.05
N GLN A 156 -16.22 3.86 -2.39
CA GLN A 156 -16.19 2.63 -3.17
C GLN A 156 -14.73 2.21 -3.36
N VAL A 157 -14.35 1.05 -2.83
CA VAL A 157 -12.95 0.62 -2.84
C VAL A 157 -12.75 -0.59 -3.74
N ILE A 158 -11.72 -0.52 -4.59
CA ILE A 158 -11.25 -1.64 -5.42
C ILE A 158 -9.87 -2.06 -4.91
N LYS A 159 -9.78 -3.23 -4.30
CA LYS A 159 -8.53 -3.85 -3.85
C LYS A 159 -7.86 -4.52 -5.04
N ALA A 160 -6.74 -3.97 -5.48
CA ALA A 160 -6.02 -4.44 -6.64
C ALA A 160 -4.70 -5.11 -6.26
N ASN A 161 -4.34 -6.16 -7.00
CA ASN A 161 -2.99 -6.76 -6.98
C ASN A 161 -2.38 -6.64 -8.38
N LEU A 162 -1.07 -6.38 -8.48
CA LEU A 162 -0.32 -6.42 -9.74
C LEU A 162 0.75 -7.50 -9.66
N ILE A 163 0.47 -8.69 -10.18
CA ILE A 163 1.41 -9.79 -10.14
C ILE A 163 2.45 -9.59 -11.26
N ASN A 164 3.73 -9.56 -10.87
CA ASN A 164 4.82 -9.65 -11.81
C ASN A 164 5.09 -11.11 -12.16
N ASP A 165 4.50 -11.51 -13.28
CA ASP A 165 4.51 -12.86 -13.81
C ASP A 165 5.43 -13.03 -15.02
N ARG A 166 6.21 -12.01 -15.39
CA ARG A 166 7.09 -12.02 -16.57
C ARG A 166 8.51 -11.57 -16.27
N GLY A 167 9.42 -11.86 -17.20
CA GLY A 167 10.81 -11.41 -17.14
C GLY A 167 11.81 -12.48 -16.77
N ILE A 168 13.07 -12.06 -16.61
CA ILE A 168 14.20 -12.99 -16.54
C ILE A 168 14.14 -13.91 -15.32
N HIS A 169 13.62 -13.44 -14.18
CA HIS A 169 13.56 -14.24 -12.96
C HIS A 169 12.63 -15.45 -13.11
N ILE A 170 11.51 -15.30 -13.83
CA ILE A 170 10.58 -16.39 -14.13
C ILE A 170 11.21 -17.36 -15.12
N CYS A 171 11.92 -16.86 -16.14
CA CYS A 171 12.65 -17.69 -17.11
C CYS A 171 13.75 -18.55 -16.43
N LYS A 172 14.39 -18.02 -15.38
CA LYS A 172 15.37 -18.79 -14.58
C LYS A 172 14.71 -20.00 -13.90
N SER A 173 13.56 -19.81 -13.24
CA SER A 173 12.80 -20.91 -12.64
C SER A 173 12.33 -21.92 -13.68
N MET A 174 11.77 -21.45 -14.80
CA MET A 174 11.32 -22.31 -15.91
C MET A 174 12.45 -23.15 -16.51
N LEU A 175 13.61 -22.54 -16.74
CA LEU A 175 14.77 -23.23 -17.28
C LEU A 175 15.32 -24.27 -16.30
N ALA A 176 15.36 -23.95 -15.00
CA ALA A 176 15.77 -24.90 -13.98
C ALA A 176 14.80 -26.08 -13.86
N TRP A 177 13.50 -25.83 -13.88
CA TRP A 177 12.49 -26.89 -13.92
C TRP A 177 12.65 -27.77 -15.17
N LYS A 178 12.89 -27.19 -16.34
CA LYS A 178 13.09 -27.95 -17.59
C LYS A 178 14.35 -28.83 -17.55
N LYS A 179 15.44 -28.37 -16.92
CA LYS A 179 16.70 -29.12 -16.83
C LYS A 179 16.72 -30.17 -15.71
N TRP A 180 16.18 -29.82 -14.54
CA TRP A 180 16.35 -30.61 -13.31
C TRP A 180 15.04 -31.04 -12.65
N GLY A 181 13.91 -30.48 -13.05
CA GLY A 181 12.61 -30.74 -12.43
C GLY A 181 12.04 -32.12 -12.73
N LYS A 182 12.46 -32.80 -13.82
CA LYS A 182 12.03 -34.17 -14.17
C LYS A 182 10.50 -34.37 -14.17
N GLY A 183 9.75 -33.33 -14.53
CA GLY A 183 8.28 -33.36 -14.56
C GLY A 183 7.62 -33.21 -13.19
N ALA A 184 8.34 -32.80 -12.15
CA ALA A 184 7.78 -32.55 -10.83
C ALA A 184 6.70 -31.46 -10.87
N THR A 185 5.59 -31.72 -10.21
CA THR A 185 4.48 -30.79 -9.97
C THR A 185 4.21 -30.64 -8.47
N PRO A 186 3.48 -29.60 -8.05
CA PRO A 186 3.04 -29.46 -6.65
C PRO A 186 2.34 -30.72 -6.13
N GLU A 187 1.49 -31.33 -6.95
CA GLU A 187 0.75 -32.54 -6.59
C GLU A 187 1.68 -33.76 -6.42
N SER A 188 2.70 -33.90 -7.27
CA SER A 188 3.65 -35.03 -7.18
C SER A 188 4.63 -34.91 -6.02
N THR A 189 4.93 -33.68 -5.59
CA THR A 189 5.95 -33.38 -4.56
C THR A 189 5.34 -33.14 -3.19
N GLY A 190 4.06 -32.76 -3.12
CA GLY A 190 3.42 -32.26 -1.91
C GLY A 190 3.88 -30.85 -1.51
N ILE A 191 4.71 -30.19 -2.31
CA ILE A 191 5.22 -28.84 -2.05
C ILE A 191 4.24 -27.82 -2.66
N LYS A 192 3.94 -26.76 -1.91
CA LYS A 192 3.10 -25.65 -2.35
C LYS A 192 3.68 -24.99 -3.62
N GLY A 193 2.83 -24.56 -4.55
CA GLY A 193 3.25 -24.19 -5.91
C GLY A 193 4.26 -23.05 -6.00
N ASP A 194 4.07 -21.99 -5.23
CA ASP A 194 5.00 -20.84 -5.14
C ASP A 194 6.35 -21.22 -4.49
N HIS A 195 6.33 -22.12 -3.50
CA HIS A 195 7.53 -22.69 -2.90
C HIS A 195 8.30 -23.57 -3.89
N LEU A 196 7.61 -24.47 -4.59
CA LEU A 196 8.24 -25.34 -5.58
C LEU A 196 8.91 -24.54 -6.70
N VAL A 197 8.25 -23.49 -7.22
CA VAL A 197 8.85 -22.61 -8.23
C VAL A 197 10.00 -21.79 -7.66
N GLY A 198 9.91 -21.38 -6.39
CA GLY A 198 11.00 -20.75 -5.64
C GLY A 198 12.23 -21.64 -5.51
N ASP A 199 12.06 -22.94 -5.23
CA ASP A 199 13.16 -23.91 -5.15
C ASP A 199 13.93 -24.00 -6.48
N TYR A 200 13.22 -24.00 -7.61
CA TYR A 200 13.88 -23.97 -8.92
C TYR A 200 14.60 -22.65 -9.20
N TYR A 201 14.11 -21.52 -8.68
CA TYR A 201 14.84 -20.26 -8.74
C TYR A 201 16.16 -20.35 -7.96
N VAL A 202 16.11 -20.88 -6.74
CA VAL A 202 17.30 -21.09 -5.89
C VAL A 202 18.28 -22.06 -6.55
N LEU A 203 17.78 -23.15 -7.13
CA LEU A 203 18.59 -24.12 -7.87
C LEU A 203 19.27 -23.47 -9.08
N PHE A 204 18.54 -22.67 -9.86
CA PHE A 204 19.13 -21.91 -10.97
C PHE A 204 20.30 -21.06 -10.50
N GLU A 205 20.09 -20.25 -9.44
CA GLU A 205 21.11 -19.34 -8.92
C GLU A 205 22.35 -20.08 -8.39
N LYS A 206 22.15 -21.24 -7.77
CA LYS A 206 23.25 -22.11 -7.31
C LYS A 206 24.10 -22.61 -8.48
N GLU A 207 23.46 -23.16 -9.51
CA GLU A 207 24.17 -23.69 -10.69
C GLU A 207 24.81 -22.56 -11.52
N TYR A 208 24.13 -21.42 -11.64
CA TYR A 208 24.66 -20.22 -12.29
C TYR A 208 25.93 -19.72 -11.60
N ARG A 209 25.95 -19.62 -10.26
CA ARG A 209 27.16 -19.22 -9.51
C ARG A 209 28.33 -20.17 -9.71
N GLN A 210 28.07 -21.47 -9.85
CA GLN A 210 29.13 -22.44 -10.14
C GLN A 210 29.74 -22.19 -11.53
N GLN A 211 28.91 -21.86 -12.53
CA GLN A 211 29.39 -21.50 -13.88
C GLN A 211 30.20 -20.19 -13.87
N VAL A 212 29.71 -19.17 -13.15
CA VAL A 212 30.43 -17.90 -13.00
C VAL A 212 31.79 -18.14 -12.34
N ALA A 213 31.83 -18.89 -11.23
CA ALA A 213 33.07 -19.21 -10.55
C ALA A 213 34.05 -20.03 -11.42
N ALA A 214 33.55 -20.89 -12.31
CA ALA A 214 34.38 -21.62 -13.27
C ALA A 214 34.98 -20.68 -14.33
N LEU A 215 34.19 -19.78 -14.91
CA LEU A 215 34.65 -18.79 -15.89
C LEU A 215 35.64 -17.78 -15.29
N MET A 216 35.45 -17.40 -14.02
CA MET A 216 36.42 -16.57 -13.29
C MET A 216 37.76 -17.30 -13.11
N LYS A 217 37.76 -18.61 -12.88
CA LYS A 217 39.00 -19.42 -12.83
C LYS A 217 39.69 -19.52 -14.19
N GLU A 218 38.95 -19.37 -15.29
CA GLU A 218 39.47 -19.29 -16.66
C GLU A 218 40.01 -17.89 -17.02
N GLY A 219 39.96 -16.94 -16.09
CA GLY A 219 40.57 -15.61 -16.24
C GLY A 219 39.60 -14.49 -16.63
N MET A 220 38.29 -14.75 -16.69
CA MET A 220 37.28 -13.70 -16.90
C MET A 220 37.11 -12.86 -15.63
N THR A 221 36.79 -11.57 -15.81
CA THR A 221 36.28 -10.76 -14.69
C THR A 221 34.92 -11.27 -14.22
N GLU A 222 34.50 -10.91 -13.00
CA GLU A 222 33.19 -11.31 -12.46
C GLU A 222 32.04 -10.88 -13.39
N GLU A 223 32.05 -9.62 -13.84
CA GLU A 223 31.02 -9.08 -14.75
C GLU A 223 31.00 -9.83 -16.11
N GLU A 224 32.17 -10.13 -16.67
CA GLU A 224 32.27 -10.90 -17.89
C GLU A 224 31.78 -12.34 -17.71
N ALA A 225 32.14 -12.98 -16.60
CA ALA A 225 31.72 -14.33 -16.26
C ALA A 225 30.21 -14.41 -16.06
N GLU A 226 29.63 -13.45 -15.33
CA GLU A 226 28.19 -13.32 -15.14
C GLU A 226 27.46 -13.19 -16.48
N ARG A 227 27.91 -12.31 -17.38
CA ARG A 227 27.31 -12.13 -18.71
C ARG A 227 27.50 -13.34 -19.63
N ASN A 228 28.60 -14.08 -19.45
CA ASN A 228 28.97 -15.16 -20.38
C ASN A 228 28.57 -16.56 -19.94
N ALA A 229 28.14 -16.76 -18.69
CA ALA A 229 27.70 -18.05 -18.19
C ALA A 229 26.59 -18.64 -19.10
N PRO A 230 26.73 -19.92 -19.53
CA PRO A 230 25.76 -20.55 -20.42
C PRO A 230 24.31 -20.46 -19.92
N LEU A 231 24.08 -20.65 -18.61
CA LEU A 231 22.73 -20.62 -18.04
C LEU A 231 22.03 -19.27 -18.19
N ILE A 232 22.73 -18.14 -18.03
CA ILE A 232 22.08 -16.83 -18.19
C ILE A 232 21.73 -16.57 -19.65
N LYS A 233 22.58 -17.00 -20.60
CA LYS A 233 22.32 -16.88 -22.04
C LYS A 233 21.11 -17.72 -22.46
N GLU A 234 21.00 -18.94 -21.92
CA GLU A 234 19.82 -19.79 -22.15
C GLU A 234 18.54 -19.17 -21.57
N ALA A 235 18.61 -18.57 -20.37
CA ALA A 235 17.47 -17.89 -19.76
C ALA A 235 17.06 -16.63 -20.55
N GLN A 236 18.03 -15.85 -21.06
CA GLN A 236 17.78 -14.70 -21.94
C GLN A 236 17.14 -15.15 -23.26
N ALA A 237 17.62 -16.23 -23.88
CA ALA A 237 17.03 -16.79 -25.09
C ALA A 237 15.60 -17.31 -24.84
N MET A 238 15.31 -17.86 -23.66
CA MET A 238 13.95 -18.22 -23.25
C MET A 238 13.05 -16.99 -23.12
N LEU A 239 13.54 -15.89 -22.53
CA LEU A 239 12.79 -14.64 -22.43
C LEU A 239 12.44 -14.08 -23.82
N VAL A 240 13.40 -14.07 -24.75
CA VAL A 240 13.14 -13.63 -26.14
C VAL A 240 12.06 -14.49 -26.81
N ARG A 241 12.12 -15.82 -26.63
CA ARG A 241 11.07 -16.72 -27.15
C ARG A 241 9.70 -16.44 -26.52
N TRP A 242 9.66 -16.17 -25.22
CA TRP A 242 8.43 -15.78 -24.54
C TRP A 242 7.84 -14.49 -25.12
N GLU A 243 8.66 -13.47 -25.36
CA GLU A 243 8.21 -12.20 -25.97
C GLU A 243 7.74 -12.38 -27.42
N GLN A 244 8.31 -13.35 -28.16
CA GLN A 244 7.89 -13.70 -29.51
C GLN A 244 6.63 -14.58 -29.56
N GLY A 245 6.05 -14.94 -28.41
CA GLY A 245 4.85 -15.78 -28.35
C GLY A 245 5.11 -17.26 -28.67
N ASP A 246 6.34 -17.75 -28.46
CA ASP A 246 6.67 -19.17 -28.64
C ASP A 246 5.75 -20.06 -27.80
N LYS A 247 5.05 -20.98 -28.47
CA LYS A 247 3.98 -21.78 -27.85
C LYS A 247 4.50 -22.65 -26.70
N GLU A 248 5.64 -23.32 -26.88
CA GLU A 248 6.20 -24.20 -25.85
C GLU A 248 6.59 -23.40 -24.60
N THR A 249 7.23 -22.25 -24.80
CA THR A 249 7.63 -21.36 -23.71
C THR A 249 6.42 -20.77 -22.98
N HIS A 250 5.38 -20.35 -23.71
CA HIS A 250 4.13 -19.84 -23.12
C HIS A 250 3.36 -20.91 -22.35
N ASP A 251 3.30 -22.14 -22.85
CA ASP A 251 2.60 -23.24 -22.17
C ASP A 251 3.30 -23.58 -20.84
N LEU A 252 4.64 -23.63 -20.81
CA LEU A 252 5.41 -23.83 -19.59
C LEU A 252 5.23 -22.66 -18.60
N TRP A 253 5.24 -21.43 -19.11
CA TRP A 253 5.02 -20.22 -18.32
C TRP A 253 3.64 -20.22 -17.65
N LYS A 254 2.57 -20.49 -18.40
CA LYS A 254 1.20 -20.58 -17.86
C LYS A 254 1.08 -21.67 -16.80
N MET A 255 1.68 -22.83 -17.05
CA MET A 255 1.65 -23.95 -16.12
C MET A 255 2.31 -23.59 -14.79
N MET A 256 3.56 -23.10 -14.83
CA MET A 256 4.30 -22.78 -13.60
C MET A 256 3.70 -21.61 -12.85
N ASN A 257 3.33 -20.51 -13.53
CA ASN A 257 2.67 -19.39 -12.88
C ASN A 257 1.31 -19.78 -12.30
N GLY A 258 0.56 -20.67 -12.95
CA GLY A 258 -0.69 -21.20 -12.41
C GLY A 258 -0.50 -21.93 -11.07
N TRP A 259 0.65 -22.59 -10.84
CA TRP A 259 0.98 -23.15 -9.53
C TRP A 259 1.26 -22.07 -8.49
N VAL A 260 2.00 -21.03 -8.88
CA VAL A 260 2.34 -19.91 -7.99
C VAL A 260 1.10 -19.12 -7.58
N TYR A 261 0.19 -18.84 -8.51
CA TYR A 261 -1.05 -18.12 -8.21
C TYR A 261 -1.88 -18.86 -7.15
N LYS A 262 -2.06 -20.17 -7.32
CA LYS A 262 -2.73 -21.01 -6.30
C LYS A 262 -2.01 -20.98 -4.95
N GLY A 263 -0.68 -20.94 -4.97
CA GLY A 263 0.13 -20.81 -3.76
C GLY A 263 -0.11 -19.47 -3.05
N PHE A 264 -0.03 -18.36 -3.79
CA PHE A 264 -0.31 -17.04 -3.26
C PHE A 264 -1.74 -16.92 -2.71
N ASP A 265 -2.73 -17.46 -3.42
CA ASP A 265 -4.13 -17.45 -2.97
C ASP A 265 -4.31 -18.13 -1.61
N ALA A 266 -3.63 -19.26 -1.37
CA ALA A 266 -3.65 -19.94 -0.07
C ALA A 266 -3.07 -19.05 1.04
N THR A 267 -1.93 -18.39 0.80
CA THR A 267 -1.32 -17.47 1.77
C THR A 267 -2.23 -16.26 2.03
N TYR A 268 -2.84 -15.67 0.99
CA TYR A 268 -3.75 -14.54 1.14
C TYR A 268 -5.00 -14.89 1.94
N GLN A 269 -5.57 -16.07 1.69
CA GLN A 269 -6.71 -16.59 2.45
C GLN A 269 -6.35 -16.78 3.92
N GLN A 270 -5.19 -17.37 4.23
CA GLN A 270 -4.73 -17.55 5.60
C GLN A 270 -4.46 -16.22 6.31
N LEU A 271 -3.93 -15.23 5.59
CA LEU A 271 -3.70 -13.88 6.12
C LEU A 271 -5.00 -13.07 6.31
N GLY A 272 -6.11 -13.51 5.71
CA GLY A 272 -7.40 -12.82 5.78
C GLY A 272 -7.49 -11.57 4.90
N VAL A 273 -6.70 -11.51 3.82
CA VAL A 273 -6.75 -10.41 2.83
C VAL A 273 -7.40 -10.88 1.53
N SER A 274 -8.01 -9.95 0.79
CA SER A 274 -8.73 -10.25 -0.45
C SER A 274 -8.45 -9.23 -1.54
N PHE A 275 -8.71 -9.59 -2.79
CA PHE A 275 -8.54 -8.71 -3.95
C PHE A 275 -9.80 -8.76 -4.81
N ASP A 276 -10.25 -7.59 -5.27
CA ASP A 276 -11.38 -7.45 -6.18
C ASP A 276 -10.93 -7.60 -7.65
N LYS A 277 -9.65 -7.27 -7.92
CA LYS A 277 -9.04 -7.35 -9.26
C LYS A 277 -7.57 -7.73 -9.16
N ILE A 278 -7.18 -8.73 -9.95
CA ILE A 278 -5.78 -9.12 -10.14
C ILE A 278 -5.37 -8.68 -11.56
N TYR A 279 -4.30 -7.91 -11.64
CA TYR A 279 -3.63 -7.53 -12.89
C TYR A 279 -2.34 -8.32 -13.03
N TYR A 280 -1.92 -8.51 -14.28
CA TYR A 280 -0.67 -9.18 -14.62
C TYR A 280 0.20 -8.25 -15.47
N GLU A 281 1.49 -8.14 -15.14
CA GLU A 281 2.41 -7.33 -15.96
C GLU A 281 2.54 -7.85 -17.40
N SER A 282 2.29 -9.15 -17.59
CA SER A 282 2.22 -9.77 -18.92
C SER A 282 1.12 -9.18 -19.82
N ASP A 283 0.07 -8.56 -19.26
CA ASP A 283 -1.05 -7.98 -20.02
C ASP A 283 -0.84 -6.51 -20.41
N THR A 284 -0.06 -5.74 -19.63
CA THR A 284 -0.03 -4.26 -19.75
C THR A 284 1.21 -3.68 -20.43
N TYR A 285 2.28 -4.47 -20.59
CA TYR A 285 3.56 -3.94 -21.07
C TYR A 285 3.50 -3.36 -22.51
N LEU A 286 2.66 -3.94 -23.39
CA LEU A 286 2.50 -3.44 -24.77
C LEU A 286 1.80 -2.07 -24.80
N LEU A 287 0.78 -1.89 -23.95
CA LEU A 287 0.07 -0.62 -23.83
C LEU A 287 1.01 0.51 -23.37
N GLY A 288 1.88 0.21 -22.40
CA GLY A 288 2.92 1.14 -21.95
C GLY A 288 3.83 1.60 -23.10
N LYS A 289 4.28 0.66 -23.92
CA LYS A 289 5.12 0.95 -25.09
C LYS A 289 4.40 1.84 -26.10
N GLU A 290 3.13 1.58 -26.37
CA GLU A 290 2.31 2.42 -27.27
C GLU A 290 2.21 3.86 -26.77
N LEU A 291 1.97 4.06 -25.46
CA LEU A 291 1.88 5.39 -24.86
C LEU A 291 3.21 6.15 -24.90
N VAL A 292 4.34 5.44 -24.69
CA VAL A 292 5.68 6.03 -24.85
C VAL A 292 5.93 6.46 -26.30
N MET A 293 5.55 5.64 -27.28
CA MET A 293 5.68 6.00 -28.70
C MET A 293 4.84 7.22 -29.06
N LYS A 294 3.59 7.32 -28.57
CA LYS A 294 2.75 8.52 -28.72
C LYS A 294 3.39 9.76 -28.10
N GLY A 295 4.02 9.63 -26.93
CA GLY A 295 4.77 10.72 -26.30
C GLY A 295 5.99 11.16 -27.13
N LEU A 296 6.68 10.22 -27.78
CA LEU A 296 7.78 10.51 -28.71
C LEU A 296 7.26 11.26 -29.94
N GLU A 297 6.15 10.82 -30.55
CA GLU A 297 5.53 11.48 -31.72
C GLU A 297 5.09 12.92 -31.43
N LYS A 298 4.61 13.18 -30.20
CA LYS A 298 4.24 14.52 -29.71
C LYS A 298 5.44 15.41 -29.33
N GLY A 299 6.67 14.88 -29.37
CA GLY A 299 7.87 15.61 -28.92
C GLY A 299 7.98 15.79 -27.40
N ILE A 300 7.21 15.04 -26.61
CA ILE A 300 7.28 15.03 -25.14
C ILE A 300 8.50 14.23 -24.68
N PHE A 301 8.79 13.13 -25.39
CA PHE A 301 9.96 12.28 -25.18
C PHE A 301 10.92 12.44 -26.35
N TYR A 302 12.17 12.02 -26.17
CA TYR A 302 13.19 12.12 -27.18
C TYR A 302 13.95 10.81 -27.35
N ARG A 303 14.54 10.64 -28.53
CA ARG A 303 15.34 9.47 -28.89
C ARG A 303 16.83 9.83 -28.85
N LYS A 304 17.66 8.95 -28.28
CA LYS A 304 19.12 9.06 -28.30
C LYS A 304 19.71 8.41 -29.55
N GLU A 305 21.01 8.61 -29.77
CA GLU A 305 21.77 8.05 -30.90
C GLU A 305 21.74 6.51 -30.96
N ASP A 306 21.59 5.84 -29.81
CA ASP A 306 21.48 4.38 -29.69
C ASP A 306 20.04 3.86 -29.87
N ASP A 307 19.12 4.67 -30.41
CA ASP A 307 17.69 4.39 -30.55
C ASP A 307 16.88 4.25 -29.25
N SER A 308 17.50 4.40 -28.07
CA SER A 308 16.76 4.38 -26.81
C SER A 308 15.88 5.63 -26.64
N ILE A 309 14.72 5.48 -25.99
CA ILE A 309 13.75 6.57 -25.76
C ILE A 309 13.80 7.02 -24.30
N TRP A 310 13.85 8.34 -24.11
CA TRP A 310 14.02 8.98 -22.80
C TRP A 310 13.05 10.14 -22.61
N ALA A 311 12.79 10.46 -21.35
CA ALA A 311 12.15 11.70 -20.91
C ALA A 311 13.17 12.61 -20.22
N ASP A 312 13.14 13.90 -20.54
CA ASP A 312 13.89 14.92 -19.81
C ASP A 312 13.02 15.46 -18.68
N LEU A 313 13.48 15.28 -17.44
CA LEU A 313 12.81 15.72 -16.21
C LEU A 313 13.64 16.77 -15.45
N THR A 314 14.68 17.32 -16.07
CA THR A 314 15.62 18.25 -15.41
C THR A 314 14.95 19.56 -14.99
N ALA A 315 13.99 20.05 -15.78
CA ALA A 315 13.16 21.20 -15.41
C ALA A 315 12.30 20.95 -14.15
N ASP A 316 12.02 19.69 -13.83
CA ASP A 316 11.27 19.25 -12.66
C ASP A 316 12.21 18.86 -11.48
N GLY A 317 13.52 19.10 -11.63
CA GLY A 317 14.53 18.80 -10.60
C GLY A 317 14.97 17.34 -10.54
N LEU A 318 14.72 16.54 -11.59
CA LEU A 318 15.07 15.11 -11.67
C LEU A 318 15.96 14.81 -12.89
N ASP A 319 16.59 13.64 -12.90
CA ASP A 319 17.41 13.19 -14.03
C ASP A 319 16.57 12.75 -15.24
N HIS A 320 17.25 12.59 -16.38
CA HIS A 320 16.67 11.97 -17.56
C HIS A 320 16.28 10.51 -17.25
N LYS A 321 15.07 10.11 -17.66
CA LYS A 321 14.55 8.77 -17.41
C LYS A 321 14.47 7.95 -18.69
N LEU A 322 15.08 6.77 -18.69
CA LEU A 322 14.93 5.76 -19.75
C LEU A 322 13.50 5.20 -19.74
N LEU A 323 12.85 5.18 -20.91
CA LEU A 323 11.51 4.63 -21.11
C LEU A 323 11.56 3.34 -21.96
N LEU A 324 12.30 3.35 -23.07
CA LEU A 324 12.55 2.14 -23.88
C LEU A 324 14.04 1.97 -24.13
N ARG A 325 14.53 0.74 -24.03
CA ARG A 325 15.91 0.39 -24.40
C ARG A 325 16.11 0.48 -25.92
N SER A 326 17.37 0.47 -26.34
CA SER A 326 17.79 0.48 -27.75
C SER A 326 17.23 -0.69 -28.57
N ASP A 327 17.06 -1.86 -27.94
CA ASP A 327 16.41 -3.04 -28.52
C ASP A 327 14.87 -2.95 -28.58
N GLY A 328 14.30 -1.83 -28.11
CA GLY A 328 12.86 -1.60 -28.07
C GLY A 328 12.12 -2.30 -26.92
N THR A 329 12.82 -2.95 -25.99
CA THR A 329 12.21 -3.56 -24.80
C THR A 329 11.79 -2.52 -23.77
N SER A 330 10.69 -2.79 -23.08
CA SER A 330 10.16 -1.92 -22.01
C SER A 330 10.95 -2.07 -20.71
N VAL A 331 10.95 -1.01 -19.91
CA VAL A 331 11.39 -1.02 -18.51
C VAL A 331 10.18 -0.83 -17.58
N TYR A 332 10.36 -1.02 -16.27
CA TYR A 332 9.28 -0.96 -15.28
C TYR A 332 8.42 0.32 -15.37
N ILE A 333 9.04 1.49 -15.52
CA ILE A 333 8.28 2.76 -15.62
C ILE A 333 7.32 2.78 -16.81
N THR A 334 7.68 2.14 -17.91
CA THR A 334 6.85 2.05 -19.11
C THR A 334 5.67 1.12 -18.89
N GLN A 335 5.89 0.01 -18.20
CA GLN A 335 4.81 -0.90 -17.82
C GLN A 335 3.81 -0.18 -16.90
N ASP A 336 4.30 0.56 -15.90
CA ASP A 336 3.43 1.27 -14.96
C ASP A 336 2.62 2.39 -15.61
N ILE A 337 3.16 3.07 -16.63
CA ILE A 337 2.37 4.00 -17.46
C ILE A 337 1.20 3.27 -18.12
N GLY A 338 1.44 2.10 -18.70
CA GLY A 338 0.41 1.26 -19.32
C GLY A 338 -0.62 0.77 -18.31
N THR A 339 -0.16 0.23 -17.18
CA THR A 339 -1.02 -0.29 -16.11
C THR A 339 -1.89 0.81 -15.49
N ALA A 340 -1.33 1.99 -15.23
CA ALA A 340 -2.09 3.15 -14.74
C ALA A 340 -3.18 3.54 -15.76
N HIS A 341 -2.82 3.66 -17.04
CA HIS A 341 -3.77 4.01 -18.09
C HIS A 341 -4.91 2.99 -18.22
N LEU A 342 -4.59 1.69 -18.17
CA LEU A 342 -5.60 0.62 -18.18
C LEU A 342 -6.62 0.80 -17.04
N ARG A 343 -6.14 1.02 -15.81
CA ARG A 343 -7.01 1.11 -14.62
C ARG A 343 -7.96 2.30 -14.67
N PHE A 344 -7.49 3.47 -15.12
CA PHE A 344 -8.34 4.65 -15.28
C PHE A 344 -9.31 4.54 -16.47
N ASN A 345 -9.04 3.65 -17.43
CA ASN A 345 -10.00 3.33 -18.48
C ASN A 345 -11.03 2.27 -18.05
N GLU A 346 -10.64 1.31 -17.22
CA GLU A 346 -11.54 0.27 -16.69
C GLU A 346 -12.49 0.82 -15.62
N TYR A 347 -12.04 1.78 -14.81
CA TYR A 347 -12.79 2.28 -13.66
C TYR A 347 -12.78 3.83 -13.59
N PRO A 348 -13.87 4.46 -13.15
CA PRO A 348 -13.95 5.91 -12.98
C PRO A 348 -13.26 6.35 -11.68
N LEU A 349 -11.95 6.12 -11.57
CA LEU A 349 -11.20 6.33 -10.32
C LEU A 349 -11.07 7.81 -9.96
N ASP A 350 -11.43 8.14 -8.73
CA ASP A 350 -11.10 9.42 -8.07
C ASP A 350 -9.69 9.39 -7.49
N LYS A 351 -9.23 8.23 -7.02
CA LYS A 351 -7.86 8.02 -6.55
C LYS A 351 -7.34 6.62 -6.88
N LEU A 352 -6.04 6.55 -7.20
CA LEU A 352 -5.29 5.31 -7.30
C LEU A 352 -4.14 5.36 -6.29
N ILE A 353 -4.24 4.54 -5.24
CA ILE A 353 -3.28 4.46 -4.14
C ILE A 353 -2.34 3.29 -4.39
N TYR A 354 -1.05 3.58 -4.51
CA TYR A 354 0.02 2.59 -4.56
C TYR A 354 0.59 2.39 -3.15
N VAL A 355 0.42 1.21 -2.58
CA VAL A 355 1.01 0.85 -1.29
C VAL A 355 2.36 0.19 -1.58
N VAL A 356 3.44 0.96 -1.53
CA VAL A 356 4.78 0.49 -1.93
C VAL A 356 5.85 1.07 -1.01
N GLY A 357 6.92 0.31 -0.79
CA GLY A 357 8.06 0.71 0.05
C GLY A 357 8.71 2.03 -0.39
N ASN A 358 9.35 2.70 0.57
CA ASN A 358 9.95 4.02 0.37
C ASN A 358 11.17 4.05 -0.56
N GLU A 359 11.76 2.88 -0.84
CA GLU A 359 12.79 2.72 -1.86
C GLU A 359 12.30 3.08 -3.27
N GLN A 360 10.98 3.06 -3.51
CA GLN A 360 10.36 3.42 -4.79
C GLN A 360 9.83 4.87 -4.85
N ASN A 361 10.14 5.72 -3.85
CA ASN A 361 9.65 7.11 -3.84
C ASN A 361 10.02 7.87 -5.14
N TYR A 362 11.28 7.75 -5.59
CA TYR A 362 11.73 8.38 -6.83
C TYR A 362 10.97 7.84 -8.05
N HIS A 363 10.72 6.53 -8.09
CA HIS A 363 10.00 5.90 -9.19
C HIS A 363 8.58 6.44 -9.33
N PHE A 364 7.80 6.53 -8.24
CA PHE A 364 6.44 7.06 -8.28
C PHE A 364 6.38 8.57 -8.53
N GLN A 365 7.38 9.33 -8.07
CA GLN A 365 7.50 10.75 -8.44
C GLN A 365 7.70 10.91 -9.95
N VAL A 366 8.60 10.11 -10.53
CA VAL A 366 8.84 10.08 -11.98
C VAL A 366 7.59 9.63 -12.74
N LEU A 367 6.90 8.59 -12.28
CA LEU A 367 5.67 8.10 -12.92
C LEU A 367 4.60 9.19 -13.00
N SER A 368 4.33 9.89 -11.89
CA SER A 368 3.34 10.97 -11.86
C SER A 368 3.72 12.09 -12.84
N LEU A 369 4.99 12.50 -12.89
CA LEU A 369 5.46 13.52 -13.83
C LEU A 369 5.33 13.10 -15.28
N LEU A 370 5.68 11.86 -15.62
CA LEU A 370 5.53 11.33 -16.98
C LEU A 370 4.06 11.33 -17.42
N LEU A 371 3.15 10.91 -16.54
CA LEU A 371 1.71 10.92 -16.82
C LEU A 371 1.14 12.34 -17.00
N LYS A 372 1.65 13.32 -16.24
CA LYS A 372 1.33 14.74 -16.43
C LYS A 372 1.83 15.27 -17.77
N LYS A 373 3.08 14.95 -18.14
CA LYS A 373 3.66 15.34 -19.43
C LYS A 373 2.92 14.71 -20.61
N LEU A 374 2.38 13.50 -20.43
CA LEU A 374 1.48 12.84 -21.37
C LEU A 374 0.05 13.41 -21.38
N GLU A 375 -0.21 14.45 -20.57
CA GLU A 375 -1.47 15.21 -20.51
C GLU A 375 -2.66 14.38 -20.01
N PHE A 376 -2.42 13.36 -19.17
CA PHE A 376 -3.51 12.60 -18.57
C PHE A 376 -4.21 13.42 -17.47
N PRO A 377 -5.54 13.67 -17.56
CA PRO A 377 -6.26 14.54 -16.63
C PRO A 377 -6.35 13.96 -15.21
N TRP A 378 -6.08 12.67 -15.07
CA TRP A 378 -6.09 11.93 -13.80
C TRP A 378 -4.69 11.75 -13.20
N ALA A 379 -3.63 12.31 -13.80
CA ALA A 379 -2.25 12.12 -13.31
C ALA A 379 -2.05 12.59 -11.86
N ASP A 380 -2.81 13.59 -11.40
CA ASP A 380 -2.81 14.09 -10.02
C ASP A 380 -3.61 13.21 -9.03
N ARG A 381 -4.30 12.17 -9.53
CA ARG A 381 -5.09 11.25 -8.70
C ARG A 381 -4.28 10.05 -8.20
N LEU A 382 -3.02 9.92 -8.64
CA LEU A 382 -2.11 8.89 -8.17
C LEU A 382 -1.52 9.30 -6.82
N VAL A 383 -1.57 8.39 -5.85
CA VAL A 383 -1.03 8.61 -4.50
C VAL A 383 -0.09 7.47 -4.16
N HIS A 384 1.15 7.78 -3.80
CA HIS A 384 2.09 6.80 -3.26
C HIS A 384 1.97 6.78 -1.73
N LEU A 385 1.33 5.73 -1.21
CA LEU A 385 1.35 5.43 0.22
C LEU A 385 2.65 4.69 0.55
N SER A 386 3.69 5.50 0.80
CA SER A 386 5.03 5.04 1.13
C SER A 386 5.14 4.49 2.56
N TYR A 387 5.90 3.41 2.75
CA TYR A 387 6.19 2.84 4.07
C TYR A 387 7.65 2.38 4.15
N GLY A 388 8.23 2.34 5.36
CA GLY A 388 9.63 1.93 5.56
C GLY A 388 9.87 0.42 5.36
N MET A 389 11.11 -0.02 5.28
CA MET A 389 11.42 -1.46 5.17
C MET A 389 11.28 -2.20 6.49
N VAL A 390 11.16 -3.53 6.41
CA VAL A 390 11.27 -4.42 7.59
C VAL A 390 12.71 -4.87 7.70
N GLU A 391 13.31 -4.66 8.86
CA GLU A 391 14.64 -5.13 9.21
C GLU A 391 14.51 -6.18 10.33
N LEU A 392 15.32 -7.23 10.25
CA LEU A 392 15.49 -8.19 11.34
C LEU A 392 16.48 -7.60 12.35
N PRO A 393 16.51 -8.09 13.60
CA PRO A 393 17.52 -7.69 14.58
C PRO A 393 18.97 -7.81 14.06
N GLU A 394 19.23 -8.79 13.19
CA GLU A 394 20.53 -9.07 12.57
C GLU A 394 20.79 -8.24 11.29
N GLY A 395 19.81 -7.46 10.83
CA GLY A 395 19.90 -6.59 9.66
C GLY A 395 18.87 -6.88 8.57
N LYS A 396 19.19 -6.52 7.32
CA LYS A 396 18.26 -6.66 6.19
C LYS A 396 18.05 -8.12 5.79
N MET A 397 16.80 -8.50 5.53
CA MET A 397 16.45 -9.80 4.94
C MET A 397 17.11 -9.96 3.56
N LYS A 398 17.74 -11.11 3.31
CA LYS A 398 18.36 -11.43 2.02
C LYS A 398 18.01 -12.85 1.60
N SER A 399 17.26 -12.98 0.50
CA SER A 399 16.89 -14.28 -0.08
C SER A 399 18.11 -15.13 -0.45
N ARG A 400 19.25 -14.49 -0.75
CA ARG A 400 20.50 -15.15 -1.15
C ARG A 400 21.29 -15.77 0.00
N GLU A 401 21.01 -15.37 1.24
CA GLU A 401 21.73 -15.80 2.45
C GLU A 401 20.85 -16.69 3.35
N GLY A 402 19.62 -17.01 2.93
CA GLY A 402 18.68 -17.86 3.69
C GLY A 402 18.01 -17.15 4.88
N THR A 403 18.13 -15.83 4.98
CA THR A 403 17.59 -15.03 6.11
C THR A 403 16.18 -14.46 5.83
N VAL A 404 15.50 -14.95 4.79
CA VAL A 404 14.14 -14.52 4.49
C VAL A 404 13.18 -15.30 5.35
N VAL A 405 12.36 -14.56 6.09
CA VAL A 405 11.25 -15.13 6.85
C VAL A 405 10.09 -15.34 5.88
N ASP A 406 9.77 -16.60 5.62
CA ASP A 406 8.64 -17.01 4.80
C ASP A 406 7.30 -16.56 5.43
N ALA A 407 6.34 -16.20 4.59
CA ALA A 407 5.05 -15.73 5.09
C ALA A 407 4.23 -16.85 5.74
N ASP A 408 4.26 -18.05 5.17
CA ASP A 408 3.47 -19.19 5.65
C ASP A 408 4.03 -19.68 6.99
N ASP A 409 5.35 -19.84 7.09
CA ASP A 409 6.05 -20.24 8.32
C ASP A 409 5.77 -19.25 9.46
N LEU A 410 5.84 -17.94 9.18
CA LEU A 410 5.57 -16.92 10.19
C LEU A 410 4.14 -16.96 10.69
N MET A 411 3.16 -17.14 9.80
CA MET A 411 1.76 -17.24 10.20
C MET A 411 1.51 -18.49 11.04
N GLU A 412 2.12 -19.63 10.67
CA GLU A 412 2.03 -20.86 11.45
C GLU A 412 2.64 -20.67 12.85
N GLU A 413 3.85 -20.09 12.95
CA GLU A 413 4.51 -19.80 14.23
C GLU A 413 3.65 -18.87 15.11
N MET A 414 3.03 -17.84 14.52
CA MET A 414 2.15 -16.92 15.24
C MET A 414 0.90 -17.62 15.78
N ILE A 415 0.29 -18.53 15.00
CA ILE A 415 -0.87 -19.32 15.44
C ILE A 415 -0.47 -20.24 16.59
N GLN A 416 0.65 -20.97 16.46
CA GLN A 416 1.15 -21.87 17.50
C GLN A 416 1.47 -21.11 18.79
N THR A 417 2.15 -19.97 18.68
CA THR A 417 2.47 -19.10 19.81
C THR A 417 1.21 -18.57 20.50
N ALA A 418 0.23 -18.08 19.74
CA ALA A 418 -1.03 -17.61 20.28
C ALA A 418 -1.78 -18.72 21.02
N ARG A 419 -1.81 -19.94 20.47
CA ARG A 419 -2.43 -21.11 21.11
C ARG A 419 -1.73 -21.49 22.42
N GLN A 420 -0.40 -21.55 22.42
CA GLN A 420 0.39 -21.86 23.62
C GLN A 420 0.13 -20.81 24.71
N MET A 421 0.28 -19.53 24.39
CA MET A 421 0.06 -18.43 25.34
C MET A 421 -1.38 -18.39 25.85
N GLY A 422 -2.35 -18.64 24.98
CA GLY A 422 -3.77 -18.71 25.36
C GLY A 422 -4.04 -19.84 26.35
N GLY A 423 -3.42 -21.01 26.15
CA GLY A 423 -3.51 -22.15 27.05
C GLY A 423 -2.84 -21.89 28.40
N GLU A 424 -1.62 -21.36 28.41
CA GLU A 424 -0.88 -21.02 29.63
C GLU A 424 -1.61 -19.99 30.50
N LEU A 425 -2.29 -19.03 29.87
CA LEU A 425 -3.08 -17.99 30.56
C LEU A 425 -4.50 -18.45 30.95
N GLY A 426 -4.88 -19.70 30.68
CA GLY A 426 -6.24 -20.21 30.94
C GLY A 426 -7.33 -19.54 30.08
N LYS A 427 -6.97 -18.76 29.06
CA LYS A 427 -7.91 -18.02 28.21
C LYS A 427 -8.69 -18.92 27.24
N LEU A 428 -8.22 -20.15 27.05
CA LEU A 428 -8.83 -21.16 26.19
C LEU A 428 -9.73 -22.14 26.97
N GLU A 429 -9.92 -21.92 28.28
CA GLU A 429 -10.84 -22.73 29.07
C GLU A 429 -12.30 -22.49 28.64
N GLY A 430 -13.04 -23.57 28.42
CA GLY A 430 -14.44 -23.50 27.98
C GLY A 430 -14.65 -23.42 26.47
N PHE A 431 -13.59 -23.21 25.68
CA PHE A 431 -13.63 -23.32 24.22
C PHE A 431 -13.47 -24.78 23.77
N SER A 432 -14.15 -25.14 22.69
CA SER A 432 -13.98 -26.41 21.98
C SER A 432 -12.65 -26.45 21.22
N GLU A 433 -12.22 -27.64 20.78
CA GLU A 433 -10.99 -27.76 19.96
C GLU A 433 -11.10 -27.08 18.59
N GLU A 434 -12.32 -26.84 18.09
CA GLU A 434 -12.54 -26.07 16.85
C GLU A 434 -12.41 -24.56 17.08
N GLU A 435 -12.74 -24.09 18.29
CA GLU A 435 -12.60 -22.68 18.67
C GLU A 435 -11.19 -22.29 19.13
N LYS A 436 -10.32 -23.27 19.43
CA LYS A 436 -8.93 -23.11 19.88
C LYS A 436 -7.90 -23.21 18.75
#